data_AF-A0A521DBW3-F1
#
_entry.id   AF-A0A521DBW3-F1
#
_cell.length_a   1.000
_cell.length_b   1.000
_cell.length_c   1.000
_cell.angle_alpha   90.00
_cell.angle_beta   90.00
_cell.angle_gamma   90.00
#
_symmetry.space_group_name_H-M   'P 1'
#
loop_
_entity.id
_entity.type
_entity.pdbx_description
1 polymer ?
#
loop_
_entity_poly.entity_id
_entity_poly.type
_entity_poly.pdbx_seq_one_letter_code
_entity_poly.pdbx_strand_id
1 'polypeptide(L)'
;MSSAFQFLIEGVSAFYLGHSLVSPTLPEMMHNLMETPVEFQIINGAPLEWQWNESANAQGMNGREWLPTHPVDAFVMTERVPLAPTVEYHASQKYAADWAALAVKANPAVKLYLYETWEGIDDQTTGTTKTWREQIVKNLPLWESIADGVNKTLPEGTAPMRIIPAGQGMIRLHDAIERGEVPGMYSIRDFFRDDIHPTDAGFYYVALINYAVLTGESPIGAERNMMGMGGPYDTPSDKVADVLQRLAKETVDEFNGVAN
;
A
#
# COMPACT_ATOMS: atom_id res chain seq x y z
N MET A 1 0.78 -23.32 40.99
CA MET A 1 1.38 -22.55 39.89
C MET A 1 0.86 -23.15 38.61
N SER A 2 -0.15 -22.53 37.99
CA SER A 2 -0.72 -23.02 36.74
C SER A 2 -0.25 -22.12 35.61
N SER A 3 0.41 -22.74 34.65
CA SER A 3 1.00 -22.15 33.45
C SER A 3 -0.04 -21.33 32.69
N ALA A 4 0.23 -20.03 32.51
CA ALA A 4 -0.46 -19.23 31.52
C ALA A 4 0.13 -19.61 30.16
N PHE A 5 -0.66 -20.29 29.33
CA PHE A 5 -0.42 -20.35 27.89
C PHE A 5 -0.52 -18.91 27.37
N GLN A 6 0.62 -18.29 27.15
CA GLN A 6 0.71 -17.05 26.42
C GLN A 6 0.45 -17.39 24.96
N PHE A 7 -0.77 -17.14 24.49
CA PHE A 7 -1.06 -17.07 23.07
C PHE A 7 -0.15 -15.96 22.50
N LEU A 8 0.94 -16.35 21.84
CA LEU A 8 1.57 -15.48 20.87
C LEU A 8 0.49 -15.25 19.81
N ILE A 9 -0.04 -14.03 19.74
CA ILE A 9 -0.71 -13.59 18.52
C ILE A 9 0.38 -13.67 17.46
N GLU A 10 0.29 -14.65 16.56
CA GLU A 10 1.17 -14.73 15.40
C GLU A 10 0.85 -13.50 14.54
N GLY A 11 1.62 -12.44 14.74
CA GLY A 11 1.45 -11.22 13.99
C GLY A 11 1.92 -11.39 12.54
N VAL A 12 1.35 -10.61 11.62
CA VAL A 12 1.61 -10.73 10.18
C VAL A 12 2.98 -10.13 9.84
N SER A 13 3.95 -10.95 9.48
CA SER A 13 5.20 -10.47 8.89
C SER A 13 4.97 -10.01 7.44
N ALA A 14 5.60 -8.91 7.03
CA ALA A 14 5.37 -8.36 5.70
C ALA A 14 6.65 -7.89 4.99
N PHE A 15 6.65 -7.97 3.66
CA PHE A 15 7.67 -7.36 2.82
C PHE A 15 7.02 -6.41 1.81
N TYR A 16 7.52 -5.17 1.75
CA TYR A 16 7.04 -4.12 0.84
C TYR A 16 8.05 -3.85 -0.28
N LEU A 17 7.62 -4.02 -1.53
CA LEU A 17 8.42 -3.75 -2.72
C LEU A 17 7.83 -2.55 -3.48
N GLY A 18 8.63 -1.52 -3.72
CA GLY A 18 8.16 -0.41 -4.54
C GLY A 18 9.10 0.80 -4.58
N HIS A 19 8.51 1.97 -4.78
CA HIS A 19 9.24 3.21 -4.99
C HIS A 19 8.85 4.26 -3.94
N SER A 20 8.99 5.54 -4.26
CA SER A 20 8.78 6.65 -3.33
C SER A 20 7.36 6.75 -2.75
N LEU A 21 6.35 6.10 -3.35
CA LEU A 21 4.98 6.03 -2.82
C LEU A 21 4.78 4.90 -1.81
N VAL A 22 5.75 3.99 -1.70
CA VAL A 22 5.93 3.15 -0.51
C VAL A 22 6.68 3.97 0.53
N SER A 23 7.86 4.51 0.20
CA SER A 23 8.78 5.16 1.16
C SER A 23 9.17 4.23 2.32
N PRO A 24 10.29 4.41 3.04
CA PRO A 24 10.48 3.73 4.32
C PRO A 24 9.34 4.02 5.32
N THR A 25 8.63 5.13 5.12
CA THR A 25 7.49 5.58 5.95
C THR A 25 6.36 4.56 6.04
N LEU A 26 5.88 4.00 4.92
CA LEU A 26 4.75 3.07 4.97
C LEU A 26 5.11 1.77 5.72
N PRO A 27 6.23 1.08 5.42
CA PRO A 27 6.71 -0.06 6.22
C PRO A 27 6.88 0.25 7.70
N GLU A 28 7.46 1.41 8.05
CA GLU A 28 7.63 1.81 9.46
C GLU A 28 6.28 2.01 10.16
N MET A 29 5.30 2.68 9.53
CA MET A 29 3.95 2.83 10.10
C MET A 29 3.23 1.48 10.20
N MET A 30 3.42 0.58 9.24
CA MET A 30 2.89 -0.78 9.28
C MET A 30 3.51 -1.60 10.41
N HIS A 31 4.80 -1.42 10.69
CA HIS A 31 5.46 -2.02 11.86
C HIS A 31 4.83 -1.53 13.17
N ASN A 32 4.54 -0.23 13.29
CA ASN A 32 3.86 0.31 14.47
C ASN A 32 2.44 -0.26 14.62
N LEU A 33 1.69 -0.43 13.53
CA LEU A 33 0.31 -0.92 13.55
C LEU A 33 0.19 -2.43 13.81
N MET A 34 1.12 -3.22 13.29
CA MET A 34 1.08 -4.69 13.40
C MET A 34 1.94 -5.25 14.53
N GLU A 35 2.84 -4.43 15.09
CA GLU A 35 3.85 -4.82 16.09
C GLU A 35 4.74 -6.00 15.62
N THR A 36 4.91 -6.14 14.30
CA THR A 36 5.64 -7.23 13.64
C THR A 36 6.70 -6.69 12.68
N PRO A 37 7.73 -7.48 12.34
CA PRO A 37 8.71 -7.07 11.34
C PRO A 37 8.06 -6.75 9.99
N VAL A 38 8.34 -5.57 9.46
CA VAL A 38 7.97 -5.14 8.11
C VAL A 38 9.23 -4.70 7.39
N GLU A 39 9.68 -5.55 6.47
CA GLU A 39 10.87 -5.30 5.67
C GLU A 39 10.49 -4.69 4.33
N PHE A 40 11.46 -4.08 3.63
CA PHE A 40 11.17 -3.45 2.34
C PHE A 40 12.35 -3.46 1.38
N GLN A 41 12.02 -3.30 0.10
CA GLN A 41 12.94 -2.92 -0.97
C GLN A 41 12.38 -1.70 -1.69
N ILE A 42 13.17 -0.62 -1.74
CA ILE A 42 12.78 0.62 -2.41
C ILE A 42 13.81 1.08 -3.43
N ILE A 43 13.34 1.35 -4.66
CA ILE A 43 14.08 2.09 -5.68
C ILE A 43 13.16 3.20 -6.19
N ASN A 44 13.55 4.46 -5.98
CA ASN A 44 12.72 5.60 -6.34
C ASN A 44 12.49 5.69 -7.86
N GLY A 45 11.23 5.89 -8.27
CA GLY A 45 10.83 5.98 -9.68
C GLY A 45 10.98 4.70 -10.49
N ALA A 46 11.26 3.55 -9.87
CA ALA A 46 11.52 2.30 -10.57
C ALA A 46 10.23 1.49 -10.81
N PRO A 47 9.99 1.01 -12.05
CA PRO A 47 8.98 -0.01 -12.33
C PRO A 47 9.41 -1.38 -11.78
N LEU A 48 8.48 -2.33 -11.69
CA LEU A 48 8.73 -3.69 -11.17
C LEU A 48 9.86 -4.43 -11.92
N GLU A 49 9.98 -4.17 -13.22
CA GLU A 49 11.13 -4.61 -14.03
C GLU A 49 12.47 -4.16 -13.42
N TRP A 50 12.57 -2.87 -13.15
CA TRP A 50 13.81 -2.28 -12.67
C TRP A 50 14.10 -2.72 -11.24
N GLN A 51 13.05 -2.84 -10.42
CA GLN A 51 13.16 -3.46 -9.09
C GLN A 51 13.80 -4.84 -9.15
N TRP A 52 13.45 -5.65 -10.15
CA TRP A 52 13.95 -7.00 -10.34
C TRP A 52 15.39 -7.07 -10.86
N ASN A 53 15.74 -6.16 -11.78
CA ASN A 53 17.08 -6.15 -12.39
C ASN A 53 18.11 -5.48 -11.48
N GLU A 54 17.69 -4.48 -10.69
CA GLU A 54 18.57 -3.63 -9.88
C GLU A 54 18.36 -3.83 -8.36
N SER A 55 17.86 -4.99 -7.93
CA SER A 55 17.53 -5.25 -6.51
C SER A 55 18.72 -5.03 -5.56
N ALA A 56 19.94 -5.27 -6.03
CA ALA A 56 21.16 -5.05 -5.23
C ALA A 56 21.46 -3.56 -4.95
N ASN A 57 20.85 -2.65 -5.70
CA ASN A 57 21.03 -1.19 -5.58
C ASN A 57 19.88 -0.52 -4.83
N ALA A 58 18.95 -1.30 -4.27
CA ALA A 58 17.80 -0.78 -3.56
C ALA A 58 18.13 -0.30 -2.14
N GLN A 59 17.31 0.63 -1.65
CA GLN A 59 17.23 0.92 -0.23
C GLN A 59 16.50 -0.22 0.48
N GLY A 60 16.96 -0.59 1.68
CA GLY A 60 16.42 -1.69 2.45
C GLY A 60 17.09 -3.01 2.06
N MET A 61 16.29 -4.06 1.88
CA MET A 61 16.77 -5.40 1.55
C MET A 61 16.84 -5.60 0.03
N ASN A 62 17.82 -6.38 -0.43
CA ASN A 62 17.79 -6.97 -1.78
C ASN A 62 16.73 -8.09 -1.80
N GLY A 63 15.51 -7.77 -2.18
CA GLY A 63 14.35 -8.67 -2.17
C GLY A 63 14.57 -9.94 -2.97
N ARG A 64 15.39 -9.92 -4.03
CA ARG A 64 15.70 -11.11 -4.82
C ARG A 64 16.53 -12.14 -4.08
N GLU A 65 17.42 -11.69 -3.20
CA GLU A 65 18.25 -12.55 -2.36
C GLU A 65 17.57 -12.85 -1.01
N TRP A 66 16.82 -11.87 -0.49
CA TRP A 66 16.23 -11.91 0.83
C TRP A 66 14.98 -12.80 0.90
N LEU A 67 13.99 -12.58 0.02
CA LEU A 67 12.69 -13.30 0.04
C LEU A 67 12.84 -14.84 -0.01
N PRO A 68 13.75 -15.44 -0.81
CA PRO A 68 13.89 -16.90 -0.86
C PRO A 68 14.31 -17.56 0.45
N THR A 69 14.90 -16.80 1.38
CA THR A 69 15.43 -17.31 2.65
C THR A 69 14.69 -16.78 3.88
N HIS A 70 13.77 -15.84 3.68
CA HIS A 70 12.97 -15.20 4.72
C HIS A 70 11.49 -15.20 4.31
N PRO A 71 10.78 -16.34 4.49
CA PRO A 71 9.35 -16.39 4.18
C PRO A 71 8.59 -15.35 5.01
N VAL A 72 7.68 -14.65 4.35
CA VAL A 72 6.77 -13.67 4.97
C VAL A 72 5.32 -14.10 4.81
N ASP A 73 4.44 -13.58 5.67
CA ASP A 73 3.01 -13.85 5.60
C ASP A 73 2.31 -13.02 4.53
N ALA A 74 2.76 -11.78 4.34
CA ALA A 74 2.26 -10.85 3.32
C ALA A 74 3.40 -10.30 2.45
N PHE A 75 3.20 -10.33 1.14
CA PHE A 75 4.08 -9.65 0.18
C PHE A 75 3.31 -8.60 -0.58
N VAL A 76 3.69 -7.34 -0.39
CA VAL A 76 3.04 -6.17 -0.98
C VAL A 76 3.96 -5.58 -2.04
N MET A 77 3.45 -5.39 -3.25
CA MET A 77 4.18 -4.73 -4.33
C MET A 77 3.36 -3.59 -4.95
N THR A 78 4.01 -2.57 -5.49
CA THR A 78 3.36 -1.56 -6.34
C THR A 78 4.13 -1.39 -7.66
N GLU A 79 3.40 -1.12 -8.73
CA GLU A 79 3.97 -0.71 -10.01
C GLU A 79 4.15 0.80 -10.08
N ARG A 80 5.10 1.26 -10.90
CA ARG A 80 5.36 2.67 -11.14
C ARG A 80 4.21 3.37 -11.86
N VAL A 81 3.92 4.59 -11.41
CA VAL A 81 3.06 5.57 -12.11
C VAL A 81 3.90 6.59 -12.91
N PRO A 82 3.38 7.14 -14.04
CA PRO A 82 2.07 6.90 -14.64
C PRO A 82 1.91 5.45 -15.11
N LEU A 83 0.73 4.86 -14.83
CA LEU A 83 0.58 3.41 -14.90
C LEU A 83 0.46 2.92 -16.35
N ALA A 84 -0.33 3.60 -17.18
CA ALA A 84 -0.54 3.22 -18.58
C ALA A 84 0.77 3.06 -19.38
N PRO A 85 1.67 4.07 -19.44
CA PRO A 85 2.95 3.89 -20.13
C PRO A 85 3.86 2.86 -19.43
N THR A 86 3.74 2.69 -18.11
CA THR A 86 4.53 1.66 -17.42
C THR A 86 4.10 0.25 -17.83
N VAL A 87 2.79 -0.01 -17.90
CA VAL A 87 2.24 -1.28 -18.39
C VAL A 87 2.65 -1.54 -19.85
N GLU A 88 2.64 -0.50 -20.69
CA GLU A 88 3.00 -0.62 -22.10
C GLU A 88 4.47 -0.98 -22.32
N TYR A 89 5.39 -0.39 -21.54
CA TYR A 89 6.83 -0.44 -21.84
C TYR A 89 7.67 -1.27 -20.87
N HIS A 90 7.16 -1.68 -19.71
CA HIS A 90 7.95 -2.33 -18.64
C HIS A 90 7.45 -3.73 -18.25
N ALA A 91 6.61 -4.34 -19.09
CA ALA A 91 6.14 -5.71 -18.90
C ALA A 91 5.58 -5.99 -17.48
N SER A 92 4.79 -5.06 -16.94
CA SER A 92 4.32 -5.05 -15.54
C SER A 92 3.73 -6.38 -15.09
N GLN A 93 2.86 -7.01 -15.89
CA GLN A 93 2.27 -8.31 -15.55
C GLN A 93 3.33 -9.41 -15.38
N LYS A 94 4.35 -9.42 -16.24
CA LYS A 94 5.42 -10.42 -16.19
C LYS A 94 6.24 -10.26 -14.92
N TYR A 95 6.72 -9.05 -14.61
CA TYR A 95 7.56 -8.85 -13.44
C TYR A 95 6.79 -8.94 -12.12
N ALA A 96 5.52 -8.52 -12.10
CA ALA A 96 4.63 -8.81 -10.96
C ALA A 96 4.51 -10.33 -10.72
N ALA A 97 4.35 -11.13 -11.78
CA ALA A 97 4.28 -12.59 -11.67
C ALA A 97 5.61 -13.21 -11.23
N ASP A 98 6.75 -12.71 -11.73
CA ASP A 98 8.08 -13.18 -11.31
C ASP A 98 8.32 -12.93 -9.80
N TRP A 99 7.97 -11.73 -9.31
CA TRP A 99 8.04 -11.39 -7.90
C TRP A 99 7.10 -12.24 -7.04
N ALA A 100 5.85 -12.41 -7.48
CA ALA A 100 4.88 -13.26 -6.80
C ALA A 100 5.37 -14.72 -6.70
N ALA A 101 5.89 -15.28 -7.80
CA ALA A 101 6.44 -16.62 -7.83
C ALA A 101 7.64 -16.79 -6.89
N LEU A 102 8.47 -15.75 -6.73
CA LEU A 102 9.58 -15.76 -5.78
C LEU A 102 9.09 -15.90 -4.33
N ALA A 103 8.09 -15.10 -3.94
CA ALA A 103 7.50 -15.16 -2.60
C ALA A 103 6.76 -16.49 -2.34
N VAL A 104 5.94 -16.95 -3.32
CA VAL A 104 5.20 -18.22 -3.22
C VAL A 104 6.13 -19.43 -3.11
N LYS A 105 7.28 -19.39 -3.78
CA LYS A 105 8.29 -20.46 -3.67
C LYS A 105 8.86 -20.57 -2.25
N ALA A 106 9.02 -19.45 -1.55
CA ALA A 106 9.51 -19.42 -0.17
C ALA A 106 8.40 -19.79 0.84
N ASN A 107 7.18 -19.28 0.62
CA ASN A 107 6.00 -19.59 1.42
C ASN A 107 4.78 -19.81 0.51
N PRO A 108 4.35 -21.07 0.27
CA PRO A 108 3.17 -21.36 -0.54
C PRO A 108 1.85 -20.78 -0.01
N ALA A 109 1.81 -20.38 1.27
CA ALA A 109 0.66 -19.76 1.91
C ALA A 109 0.75 -18.22 1.96
N VAL A 110 1.77 -17.60 1.34
CA VAL A 110 1.93 -16.13 1.33
C VAL A 110 0.70 -15.46 0.74
N LYS A 111 0.26 -14.36 1.37
CA LYS A 111 -0.77 -13.48 0.84
C LYS A 111 -0.11 -12.44 -0.06
N LEU A 112 -0.50 -12.43 -1.32
CA LEU A 112 0.04 -11.51 -2.33
C LEU A 112 -0.86 -10.29 -2.47
N TYR A 113 -0.24 -9.11 -2.50
CA TYR A 113 -0.95 -7.85 -2.62
C TYR A 113 -0.33 -6.92 -3.66
N LEU A 114 -1.18 -6.33 -4.50
CA LEU A 114 -0.82 -5.21 -5.36
C LEU A 114 -1.38 -3.92 -4.75
N TYR A 115 -0.49 -3.04 -4.33
CA TYR A 115 -0.81 -1.74 -3.74
C TYR A 115 -1.16 -0.73 -4.84
N GLU A 116 -2.46 -0.45 -4.98
CA GLU A 116 -2.98 0.52 -5.93
C GLU A 116 -2.61 1.94 -5.49
N THR A 117 -1.78 2.61 -6.29
CA THR A 117 -1.39 4.02 -6.08
C THR A 117 -2.09 4.96 -7.06
N TRP A 118 -1.71 6.23 -7.03
CA TRP A 118 -2.27 7.33 -7.83
C TRP A 118 -1.18 8.01 -8.66
N GLU A 119 -1.59 8.72 -9.71
CA GLU A 119 -0.69 9.58 -10.49
C GLU A 119 -0.50 10.95 -9.82
N GLY A 120 0.36 11.81 -10.38
CA GLY A 120 0.55 13.16 -9.89
C GLY A 120 -0.71 14.04 -10.01
N ILE A 121 -0.94 14.88 -9.01
CA ILE A 121 -1.96 15.92 -8.96
C ILE A 121 -1.53 17.09 -9.87
N ASP A 122 -2.07 17.14 -11.09
CA ASP A 122 -1.82 18.21 -12.06
C ASP A 122 -2.94 19.27 -12.06
N ASP A 123 -3.29 19.77 -10.87
CA ASP A 123 -4.29 20.84 -10.73
C ASP A 123 -3.78 22.22 -11.16
N GLN A 124 -2.47 22.40 -11.30
CA GLN A 124 -1.87 23.62 -11.86
C GLN A 124 -2.25 23.78 -13.34
N THR A 125 -2.28 22.68 -14.10
CA THR A 125 -2.70 22.68 -15.50
C THR A 125 -4.21 22.54 -15.64
N THR A 126 -4.84 21.67 -14.85
CA THR A 126 -6.28 21.35 -15.00
C THR A 126 -7.20 22.31 -14.23
N GLY A 127 -6.66 23.08 -13.28
CA GLY A 127 -7.41 23.99 -12.42
C GLY A 127 -8.20 23.30 -11.30
N THR A 128 -8.09 21.97 -11.14
CA THR A 128 -8.85 21.22 -10.14
C THR A 128 -8.24 19.86 -9.81
N THR A 129 -8.37 19.42 -8.56
CA THR A 129 -8.00 18.05 -8.12
C THR A 129 -9.01 17.00 -8.57
N LYS A 130 -10.16 17.40 -9.13
CA LYS A 130 -11.19 16.47 -9.63
C LYS A 130 -10.68 15.60 -10.79
N THR A 131 -9.86 16.15 -11.67
CA THR A 131 -9.24 15.39 -12.77
C THR A 131 -8.35 14.27 -12.24
N TRP A 132 -7.57 14.55 -11.19
CA TRP A 132 -6.75 13.54 -10.53
C TRP A 132 -7.59 12.43 -9.91
N ARG A 133 -8.67 12.80 -9.19
CA ARG A 133 -9.64 11.85 -8.63
C ARG A 133 -10.25 10.96 -9.72
N GLU A 134 -10.68 11.53 -10.84
CA GLU A 134 -11.25 10.79 -11.98
C GLU A 134 -10.21 9.88 -12.66
N GLN A 135 -8.95 10.31 -12.73
CA GLN A 135 -7.86 9.51 -13.28
C GLN A 135 -7.58 8.25 -12.44
N ILE A 136 -7.71 8.33 -11.11
CA ILE A 136 -7.60 7.13 -10.24
C ILE A 136 -8.70 6.12 -10.61
N VAL A 137 -9.96 6.55 -10.73
CA VAL A 137 -11.06 5.66 -11.16
C VAL A 137 -10.76 5.02 -12.51
N LYS A 138 -10.27 5.82 -13.47
CA LYS A 138 -9.95 5.36 -14.82
C LYS A 138 -8.80 4.34 -14.85
N ASN A 139 -7.85 4.44 -13.92
CA ASN A 139 -6.69 3.57 -13.85
C ASN A 139 -6.93 2.27 -13.07
N LEU A 140 -7.99 2.16 -12.26
CA LEU A 140 -8.28 0.94 -11.51
C LEU A 140 -8.31 -0.34 -12.39
N PRO A 141 -8.95 -0.35 -13.58
CA PRO A 141 -8.90 -1.53 -14.46
C PRO A 141 -7.50 -1.94 -14.91
N LEU A 142 -6.54 -1.01 -14.98
CA LEU A 142 -5.15 -1.35 -15.30
C LEU A 142 -4.47 -2.04 -14.11
N TRP A 143 -4.72 -1.58 -12.88
CA TRP A 143 -4.26 -2.25 -11.67
C TRP A 143 -4.84 -3.66 -11.55
N GLU A 144 -6.15 -3.81 -11.75
CA GLU A 144 -6.83 -5.12 -11.78
C GLU A 144 -6.23 -6.03 -12.84
N SER A 145 -5.91 -5.51 -14.04
CA SER A 145 -5.28 -6.30 -15.10
C SER A 145 -3.90 -6.86 -14.71
N ILE A 146 -3.14 -6.14 -13.86
CA ILE A 146 -1.86 -6.63 -13.36
C ILE A 146 -2.08 -7.79 -12.40
N ALA A 147 -2.98 -7.63 -11.43
CA ALA A 147 -3.32 -8.69 -10.48
C ALA A 147 -3.89 -9.94 -11.18
N ASP A 148 -4.77 -9.75 -12.17
CA ASP A 148 -5.30 -10.84 -13.00
C ASP A 148 -4.20 -11.55 -13.79
N GLY A 149 -3.22 -10.80 -14.30
CA GLY A 149 -2.03 -11.34 -14.97
C GLY A 149 -1.24 -12.27 -14.05
N VAL A 150 -1.02 -11.86 -12.80
CA VAL A 150 -0.37 -12.69 -11.77
C VAL A 150 -1.20 -13.93 -11.49
N ASN A 151 -2.49 -13.77 -11.21
CA ASN A 151 -3.40 -14.85 -10.82
C ASN A 151 -3.49 -15.98 -11.87
N LYS A 152 -3.34 -15.67 -13.16
CA LYS A 152 -3.29 -16.68 -14.24
C LYS A 152 -2.05 -17.57 -14.20
N THR A 153 -1.00 -17.17 -13.49
CA THR A 153 0.29 -17.86 -13.44
C THR A 153 0.56 -18.55 -12.11
N LEU A 154 -0.28 -18.29 -11.09
CA LEU A 154 -0.09 -18.87 -9.76
C LEU A 154 -0.32 -20.39 -9.78
N PRO A 155 0.45 -21.16 -9.00
CA PRO A 155 0.20 -22.58 -8.80
C PRO A 155 -1.20 -22.84 -8.24
N GLU A 156 -1.81 -23.98 -8.62
CA GLU A 156 -3.09 -24.42 -8.07
C GLU A 156 -3.04 -24.48 -6.53
N GLY A 157 -4.07 -23.92 -5.89
CA GLY A 157 -4.16 -23.84 -4.43
C GLY A 157 -3.50 -22.61 -3.79
N THR A 158 -2.76 -21.79 -4.56
CA THR A 158 -2.25 -20.50 -4.08
C THR A 158 -3.41 -19.49 -3.96
N ALA A 159 -3.46 -18.73 -2.87
CA ALA A 159 -4.43 -17.65 -2.74
C ALA A 159 -4.22 -16.60 -3.85
N PRO A 160 -5.29 -16.08 -4.49
CA PRO A 160 -5.15 -15.06 -5.51
C PRO A 160 -4.56 -13.78 -4.92
N MET A 161 -3.73 -13.09 -5.70
CA MET A 161 -3.31 -11.73 -5.44
C MET A 161 -4.52 -10.81 -5.31
N ARG A 162 -4.52 -9.97 -4.27
CA ARG A 162 -5.55 -8.98 -3.98
C ARG A 162 -5.03 -7.56 -4.18
N ILE A 163 -5.91 -6.62 -4.48
CA ILE A 163 -5.57 -5.19 -4.51
C ILE A 163 -5.66 -4.60 -3.09
N ILE A 164 -4.70 -3.76 -2.71
CA ILE A 164 -4.85 -2.81 -1.59
C ILE A 164 -5.33 -1.49 -2.20
N PRO A 165 -6.59 -1.06 -1.96
CA PRO A 165 -7.25 -0.03 -2.73
C PRO A 165 -6.95 1.39 -2.21
N ALA A 166 -5.67 1.75 -2.11
CA ALA A 166 -5.29 3.04 -1.55
C ALA A 166 -5.60 4.22 -2.49
N GLY A 167 -5.56 4.01 -3.81
CA GLY A 167 -6.11 4.95 -4.79
C GLY A 167 -7.59 5.23 -4.52
N GLN A 168 -8.40 4.19 -4.33
CA GLN A 168 -9.81 4.36 -3.94
C GLN A 168 -9.96 5.06 -2.59
N GLY A 169 -9.07 4.78 -1.64
CA GLY A 169 -9.00 5.51 -0.38
C GLY A 169 -8.77 7.01 -0.58
N MET A 170 -7.85 7.38 -1.46
CA MET A 170 -7.56 8.77 -1.79
C MET A 170 -8.76 9.49 -2.44
N ILE A 171 -9.54 8.79 -3.28
CA ILE A 171 -10.82 9.30 -3.79
C ILE A 171 -11.78 9.58 -2.63
N ARG A 172 -11.95 8.62 -1.71
CA ARG A 172 -12.85 8.79 -0.56
C ARG A 172 -12.43 9.98 0.31
N LEU A 173 -11.14 10.12 0.58
CA LEU A 173 -10.60 11.24 1.36
C LEU A 173 -10.84 12.57 0.66
N HIS A 174 -10.55 12.64 -0.64
CA HIS A 174 -10.86 13.82 -1.46
C HIS A 174 -12.34 14.21 -1.33
N ASP A 175 -13.25 13.26 -1.50
CA ASP A 175 -14.69 13.53 -1.47
C ASP A 175 -15.18 13.92 -0.07
N ALA A 176 -14.59 13.36 1.00
CA ALA A 176 -14.90 13.76 2.37
C ALA A 176 -14.46 15.20 2.66
N ILE A 177 -13.30 15.63 2.14
CA ILE A 177 -12.80 17.00 2.28
C ILE A 177 -13.73 17.97 1.54
N GLU A 178 -14.13 17.65 0.31
CA GLU A 178 -15.08 18.48 -0.48
C GLU A 178 -16.45 18.63 0.22
N ARG A 179 -16.85 17.65 1.02
CA ARG A 179 -18.07 17.72 1.86
C ARG A 179 -17.86 18.41 3.22
N GLY A 180 -16.63 18.83 3.53
CA GLY A 180 -16.29 19.46 4.82
C GLY A 180 -16.29 18.50 6.01
N GLU A 181 -16.10 17.20 5.76
CA GLU A 181 -16.16 16.15 6.78
C GLU A 181 -14.83 15.94 7.52
N VAL A 182 -13.73 16.52 7.01
CA VAL A 182 -12.39 16.39 7.60
C VAL A 182 -12.00 17.70 8.29
N PRO A 183 -12.02 17.77 9.64
CA PRO A 183 -11.85 19.03 10.36
C PRO A 183 -10.51 19.72 10.06
N GLY A 184 -10.59 20.97 9.61
CA GLY A 184 -9.41 21.81 9.36
C GLY A 184 -8.67 21.52 8.06
N MET A 185 -9.14 20.55 7.26
CA MET A 185 -8.62 20.25 5.92
C MET A 185 -9.58 20.83 4.87
N TYR A 186 -9.02 21.40 3.82
CA TYR A 186 -9.76 22.13 2.77
C TYR A 186 -9.48 21.61 1.37
N SER A 187 -8.41 20.83 1.19
CA SER A 187 -8.07 20.19 -0.06
C SER A 187 -7.39 18.84 0.19
N ILE A 188 -7.49 17.92 -0.77
CA ILE A 188 -6.65 16.72 -0.75
C ILE A 188 -5.16 17.06 -0.66
N ARG A 189 -4.75 18.25 -1.15
CA ARG A 189 -3.36 18.74 -1.05
C ARG A 189 -2.86 18.88 0.39
N ASP A 190 -3.74 19.01 1.39
CA ASP A 190 -3.33 19.04 2.80
C ASP A 190 -2.70 17.70 3.25
N PHE A 191 -2.91 16.63 2.48
CA PHE A 191 -2.32 15.30 2.68
C PHE A 191 -1.13 15.01 1.77
N PHE A 192 -0.68 15.98 0.98
CA PHE A 192 0.41 15.84 0.00
C PHE A 192 1.47 16.92 0.20
N ARG A 193 2.75 16.51 0.23
CA ARG A 193 3.87 17.46 0.37
C ARG A 193 4.27 18.11 -0.95
N ASP A 194 3.96 17.44 -2.05
CA ASP A 194 4.20 17.89 -3.42
C ASP A 194 3.07 17.36 -4.32
N ASP A 195 3.27 17.32 -5.63
CA ASP A 195 2.23 16.88 -6.57
C ASP A 195 1.95 15.37 -6.51
N ILE A 196 2.68 14.54 -5.75
CA ILE A 196 2.45 13.08 -5.77
C ILE A 196 2.69 12.37 -4.43
N HIS A 197 3.57 12.89 -3.59
CA HIS A 197 3.97 12.23 -2.36
C HIS A 197 3.11 12.67 -1.17
N PRO A 198 2.64 11.72 -0.35
CA PRO A 198 1.92 12.05 0.88
C PRO A 198 2.79 12.82 1.90
N THR A 199 2.12 13.61 2.74
CA THR A 199 2.63 14.00 4.06
C THR A 199 2.62 12.80 5.02
N ASP A 200 3.17 12.95 6.22
CA ASP A 200 3.07 11.91 7.26
C ASP A 200 1.61 11.55 7.57
N ALA A 201 0.70 12.54 7.60
CA ALA A 201 -0.73 12.29 7.75
C ALA A 201 -1.36 11.56 6.56
N GLY A 202 -0.90 11.83 5.34
CA GLY A 202 -1.32 11.07 4.16
C GLY A 202 -0.82 9.63 4.20
N PHE A 203 0.44 9.41 4.61
CA PHE A 203 0.98 8.06 4.83
C PHE A 203 0.25 7.31 5.95
N TYR A 204 -0.14 8.00 7.02
CA TYR A 204 -0.96 7.40 8.09
C TYR A 204 -2.27 6.85 7.53
N TYR A 205 -2.98 7.62 6.71
CA TYR A 205 -4.21 7.15 6.08
C TYR A 205 -3.98 5.93 5.17
N VAL A 206 -2.92 5.95 4.36
CA VAL A 206 -2.53 4.81 3.50
C VAL A 206 -2.18 3.58 4.34
N ALA A 207 -1.49 3.75 5.46
CA ALA A 207 -1.12 2.67 6.38
C ALA A 207 -2.37 2.02 7.00
N LEU A 208 -3.38 2.80 7.36
CA LEU A 208 -4.65 2.25 7.89
C LEU A 208 -5.38 1.38 6.85
N ILE A 209 -5.35 1.75 5.58
CA ILE A 209 -5.92 0.93 4.49
C ILE A 209 -5.14 -0.37 4.33
N ASN A 210 -3.80 -0.29 4.30
CA ASN A 210 -2.93 -1.46 4.25
C ASN A 210 -3.19 -2.40 5.44
N TYR A 211 -3.21 -1.86 6.66
CA TYR A 211 -3.46 -2.58 7.89
C TYR A 211 -4.78 -3.36 7.84
N ALA A 212 -5.87 -2.68 7.46
CA ALA A 212 -7.18 -3.32 7.37
C ALA A 212 -7.23 -4.45 6.31
N VAL A 213 -6.52 -4.30 5.18
CA VAL A 213 -6.46 -5.35 4.14
C VAL A 213 -5.57 -6.53 4.53
N LEU A 214 -4.42 -6.27 5.16
CA LEU A 214 -3.45 -7.32 5.52
C LEU A 214 -3.94 -8.15 6.71
N THR A 215 -4.49 -7.49 7.72
CA THR A 215 -4.88 -8.13 8.99
C THR A 215 -6.36 -8.56 8.99
N GLY A 216 -7.21 -7.87 8.25
CA GLY A 216 -8.67 -8.01 8.36
C GLY A 216 -9.26 -7.29 9.58
N GLU A 217 -8.43 -6.65 10.39
CA GLU A 217 -8.86 -5.90 11.58
C GLU A 217 -9.39 -4.52 11.21
N SER A 218 -10.23 -3.96 12.07
CA SER A 218 -10.73 -2.60 11.87
C SER A 218 -9.63 -1.58 12.18
N PRO A 219 -9.41 -0.57 11.32
CA PRO A 219 -8.47 0.51 11.61
C PRO A 219 -9.04 1.54 12.62
N ILE A 220 -10.30 1.39 13.04
CA ILE A 220 -10.93 2.29 14.03
C ILE A 220 -10.31 2.05 15.40
N GLY A 221 -9.81 3.11 16.03
CA GLY A 221 -9.08 3.06 17.30
C GLY A 221 -7.61 2.65 17.16
N ALA A 222 -7.09 2.53 15.93
CA ALA A 222 -5.68 2.26 15.71
C ALA A 222 -4.78 3.34 16.33
N GLU A 223 -3.55 2.95 16.71
CA GLU A 223 -2.53 3.89 17.17
C GLU A 223 -2.37 5.00 16.14
N ARG A 224 -2.15 6.23 16.61
CA ARG A 224 -1.86 7.37 15.74
C ARG A 224 -0.45 7.91 15.91
N ASN A 225 0.14 7.76 17.09
CA ASN A 225 1.50 8.21 17.37
C ASN A 225 2.47 7.20 16.76
N MET A 226 2.85 7.46 15.52
CA MET A 226 3.77 6.59 14.79
C MET A 226 5.21 7.01 15.05
N MET A 227 6.07 6.01 15.24
CA MET A 227 7.52 6.21 15.39
C MET A 227 8.25 5.67 14.16
N GLY A 228 9.12 6.48 13.58
CA GLY A 228 10.07 6.05 12.56
C GLY A 228 11.49 6.03 13.08
N MET A 229 12.43 5.56 12.24
CA MET A 229 13.86 5.55 12.58
C MET A 229 14.42 6.97 12.80
N GLY A 230 13.83 7.97 12.15
CA GLY A 230 14.18 9.38 12.28
C GLY A 230 13.53 10.11 13.47
N GLY A 231 12.68 9.44 14.24
CA GLY A 231 11.86 10.03 15.30
C GLY A 231 10.35 9.96 15.02
N PRO A 232 9.54 10.66 15.82
CA PRO A 232 8.09 10.61 15.68
C PRO A 232 7.63 11.26 14.38
N TYR A 233 6.64 10.66 13.74
CA TYR A 233 5.97 11.22 12.56
C TYR A 233 4.98 12.31 12.94
N ASP A 234 4.80 13.31 12.07
CA ASP A 234 3.80 14.37 12.23
C ASP A 234 2.41 13.87 11.80
N THR A 235 1.88 12.99 12.64
CA THR A 235 0.58 12.34 12.44
C THR A 235 -0.59 13.27 12.76
N PRO A 236 -1.78 13.03 12.18
CA PRO A 236 -2.90 13.96 12.30
C PRO A 236 -3.41 14.08 13.74
N SER A 237 -4.05 15.21 14.04
CA SER A 237 -4.77 15.40 15.31
C SER A 237 -5.83 14.31 15.54
N ASP A 238 -6.20 14.05 16.79
CA ASP A 238 -7.20 13.02 17.17
C ASP A 238 -8.45 13.05 16.29
N LYS A 239 -9.04 14.25 16.10
CA LYS A 239 -10.27 14.42 15.31
C LYS A 239 -10.10 14.08 13.83
N VAL A 240 -8.93 14.38 13.26
CA VAL A 240 -8.63 14.04 11.87
C VAL A 240 -8.34 12.54 11.76
N ALA A 241 -7.57 11.98 12.71
CA ALA A 241 -7.28 10.55 12.77
C ALA A 241 -8.57 9.71 12.84
N ASP A 242 -9.54 10.07 13.69
CA ASP A 242 -10.84 9.39 13.80
C ASP A 242 -11.58 9.32 12.45
N VAL A 243 -11.54 10.41 11.68
CA VAL A 243 -12.13 10.46 10.34
C VAL A 243 -11.35 9.56 9.39
N LEU A 244 -10.02 9.66 9.35
CA LEU A 244 -9.19 8.83 8.46
C LEU A 244 -9.35 7.33 8.73
N GLN A 245 -9.43 6.91 9.99
CA GLN A 245 -9.68 5.52 10.37
C GLN A 245 -11.04 5.03 9.87
N ARG A 246 -12.09 5.83 10.04
CA ARG A 246 -13.41 5.51 9.50
C ARG A 246 -13.38 5.41 7.97
N LEU A 247 -12.78 6.38 7.27
CA LEU A 247 -12.69 6.36 5.81
C LEU A 247 -11.86 5.18 5.30
N ALA A 248 -10.79 4.79 6.01
CA ALA A 248 -9.99 3.63 5.65
C ALA A 248 -10.82 2.35 5.76
N LYS A 249 -11.59 2.19 6.84
CA LYS A 249 -12.53 1.08 7.00
C LYS A 249 -13.56 1.03 5.87
N GLU A 250 -14.23 2.15 5.61
CA GLU A 250 -15.25 2.23 4.56
C GLU A 250 -14.68 1.91 3.18
N THR A 251 -13.44 2.35 2.89
CA THR A 251 -12.75 2.03 1.64
C THR A 251 -12.57 0.54 1.46
N VAL A 252 -12.07 -0.15 2.48
CA VAL A 252 -11.82 -1.60 2.42
C VAL A 252 -13.12 -2.39 2.38
N ASP A 253 -14.13 -2.00 3.16
CA ASP A 253 -15.45 -2.63 3.15
C ASP A 253 -16.12 -2.52 1.77
N GLU A 254 -16.12 -1.33 1.17
CA GLU A 254 -16.73 -1.10 -0.13
C GLU A 254 -15.98 -1.83 -1.24
N PHE A 255 -14.65 -1.76 -1.27
CA PHE A 255 -13.85 -2.42 -2.29
C PHE A 255 -14.00 -3.95 -2.25
N ASN A 256 -14.07 -4.54 -1.06
CA ASN A 256 -14.36 -5.97 -0.91
C ASN A 256 -15.82 -6.32 -1.22
N GLY A 257 -16.76 -5.39 -1.00
CA GLY A 257 -18.17 -5.58 -1.32
C GLY A 257 -18.47 -5.55 -2.83
N VAL A 258 -17.66 -4.83 -3.61
CA VAL A 258 -17.76 -4.78 -5.09
C VAL A 258 -17.07 -5.98 -5.76
N ALA A 259 -16.09 -6.60 -5.09
CA ALA A 259 -15.34 -7.75 -5.60
C ALA A 259 -16.05 -9.12 -5.42
N ASN A 260 -17.28 -9.14 -4.89
CA ASN A 260 -18.09 -10.36 -4.67
C ASN A 260 -19.34 -10.41 -5.57
#